data_AF-A0AAD8NBR8-F1
#
_entry.id   AF-A0AAD8NBR8-F1
#
_cell.length_a   1.000
_cell.length_b   1.000
_cell.length_c   1.000
_cell.angle_alpha   90.00
_cell.angle_beta   90.00
_cell.angle_gamma   90.00
#
_symmetry.space_group_name_H-M   'P 1'
#
loop_
_entity.id
_entity.type
_entity.pdbx_description
1 polymer ?
#
loop_
_entity_poly.entity_id
_entity_poly.type
_entity_poly.pdbx_seq_one_letter_code
_entity_poly.pdbx_strand_id
1 'polypeptide(L)'
;MLFLPYGVCMEHKDIIPNLIVKWKKLESLLLGCITCVKEILELIHIHLPSFICLCLTNGDVDGETASAIVSLIPNVKCLFINQAKLKKEDLLLILRGCKRLEYLDVRNCTGFDEGDDEILRLASGIKNFQCDGSTAKDPLSFMHEFNELVLQMDIEIDLDFLDAIGGDDFQWDEYQWEL
;
A
#
# COMPACT_ATOMS: atom_id res chain seq x y z
N MET A 1 15.84 -7.72 8.37
CA MET A 1 14.50 -7.16 8.07
C MET A 1 13.96 -6.53 9.33
N LEU A 2 13.39 -5.32 9.25
CA LEU A 2 12.70 -4.64 10.33
C LEU A 2 11.21 -4.53 10.00
N PHE A 3 10.35 -4.81 10.97
CA PHE A 3 8.91 -4.62 10.88
C PHE A 3 8.47 -3.52 11.85
N LEU A 4 7.74 -2.54 11.36
CA LEU A 4 7.15 -1.47 12.17
C LEU A 4 5.62 -1.53 12.02
N PRO A 5 4.89 -2.02 13.06
CA PRO A 5 3.44 -2.06 13.05
C PRO A 5 2.81 -0.66 12.92
N TYR A 6 1.55 -0.60 12.46
CA TYR A 6 0.80 0.64 12.30
C TYR A 6 0.84 1.54 13.57
N GLY A 7 0.52 0.98 14.74
CA GLY A 7 0.52 1.72 16.00
C GLY A 7 1.89 2.31 16.35
N VAL A 8 2.96 1.55 16.14
CA VAL A 8 4.33 2.04 16.37
C VAL A 8 4.67 3.18 15.40
N CYS A 9 4.34 3.01 14.12
CA CYS A 9 4.54 4.06 13.11
C CYS A 9 3.80 5.36 13.45
N MET A 10 2.57 5.25 13.96
CA MET A 10 1.76 6.42 14.30
C MET A 10 2.25 7.13 15.57
N GLU A 11 2.48 6.37 16.64
CA GLU A 11 2.89 6.93 17.93
C GLU A 11 4.32 7.50 17.92
N HIS A 12 5.20 6.89 17.14
CA HIS A 12 6.63 7.19 17.17
C HIS A 12 7.17 7.73 15.84
N LYS A 13 6.30 8.29 14.99
CA LYS A 13 6.64 8.82 13.66
C LYS A 13 7.86 9.77 13.66
N ASP A 14 8.02 10.55 14.72
CA ASP A 14 9.10 11.55 14.83
C ASP A 14 10.46 10.92 15.26
N ILE A 15 10.41 9.72 15.85
CA ILE A 15 11.59 9.03 16.41
C ILE A 15 12.09 7.93 15.49
N ILE A 16 11.17 7.22 14.80
CA ILE A 16 11.47 6.10 13.91
C ILE A 16 12.56 6.44 12.88
N PRO A 17 12.50 7.57 12.15
CA PRO A 17 13.53 7.92 11.17
C PRO A 17 14.94 7.93 11.78
N ASN A 18 15.09 8.53 12.97
CA ASN A 18 16.35 8.59 13.72
C ASN A 18 16.85 7.24 14.24
N LEU A 19 15.95 6.26 14.42
CA LEU A 19 16.33 4.90 14.78
C LEU A 19 16.79 4.09 13.56
N ILE A 20 16.16 4.29 12.40
CA ILE A 20 16.50 3.57 11.17
C ILE A 20 17.96 3.77 10.78
N VAL A 21 18.48 4.99 10.93
CA VAL A 21 19.88 5.29 10.59
C VAL A 21 20.91 4.57 11.48
N LYS A 22 20.50 4.04 12.64
CA LYS A 22 21.38 3.28 13.54
C LYS A 22 21.57 1.85 13.07
N TRP A 23 20.66 1.32 12.26
CA TRP A 23 20.75 -0.05 11.72
C TRP A 23 21.48 -0.08 10.38
N LYS A 24 22.81 0.11 10.40
CA LYS A 24 23.66 0.21 9.20
C LYS A 24 23.64 -1.00 8.25
N LYS A 25 23.12 -2.14 8.70
CA LYS A 25 22.97 -3.37 7.91
C LYS A 25 21.50 -3.66 7.57
N LEU A 26 20.63 -2.66 7.65
CA LEU A 26 19.22 -2.84 7.33
C LEU A 26 19.04 -2.95 5.82
N GLU A 27 18.65 -4.13 5.37
CA GLU A 27 18.42 -4.41 3.94
C GLU A 27 16.93 -4.45 3.56
N SER A 28 16.04 -4.58 4.55
CA SER A 28 14.61 -4.75 4.30
C SER A 28 13.76 -4.12 5.39
N LEU A 29 12.72 -3.40 5.00
CA LEU A 29 11.81 -2.69 5.89
C LEU A 29 10.36 -2.97 5.50
N LEU A 30 9.54 -3.35 6.48
CA LEU A 30 8.09 -3.43 6.38
C LEU A 30 7.48 -2.36 7.26
N LEU A 31 6.68 -1.49 6.64
CA LEU A 31 5.95 -0.41 7.30
C LEU A 31 4.46 -0.73 7.28
N GLY A 32 3.86 -0.82 8.47
CA GLY A 32 2.43 -0.95 8.64
C GLY A 32 1.67 0.38 8.52
N CYS A 33 2.37 1.50 8.28
CA CYS A 33 1.77 2.79 8.01
C CYS A 33 2.64 3.60 7.04
N ILE A 34 1.99 4.31 6.12
CA ILE A 34 2.63 5.02 5.01
C ILE A 34 2.96 6.49 5.30
N THR A 35 2.45 7.05 6.40
CA THR A 35 2.52 8.50 6.69
C THR A 35 3.94 9.06 6.91
N CYS A 36 4.92 8.19 7.18
CA CYS A 36 6.33 8.55 7.38
C CYS A 36 7.26 7.96 6.31
N VAL A 37 6.70 7.41 5.21
CA VAL A 37 7.50 6.72 4.18
C VAL A 37 8.53 7.66 3.59
N LYS A 38 8.16 8.89 3.26
CA LYS A 38 9.07 9.83 2.61
C LYS A 38 10.29 10.14 3.47
N GLU A 39 10.09 10.51 4.74
CA GLU A 39 11.16 10.82 5.68
C GLU A 39 12.08 9.62 5.89
N ILE A 40 11.49 8.42 5.99
CA ILE A 40 12.24 7.18 6.12
C ILE A 40 13.08 6.89 4.86
N LEU A 41 12.50 7.08 3.67
CA LEU A 41 13.18 6.87 2.40
C LEU A 41 14.33 7.86 2.19
N GLU A 42 14.18 9.12 2.62
CA GLU A 42 15.26 10.12 2.57
C GLU A 42 16.47 9.66 3.39
N LEU A 43 16.23 9.11 4.58
CA LEU A 43 17.30 8.58 5.43
C LEU A 43 17.90 7.28 4.88
N ILE A 44 17.08 6.39 4.31
CA ILE A 44 17.56 5.17 3.65
C ILE A 44 18.50 5.54 2.51
N HIS A 45 18.09 6.48 1.65
CA HIS A 45 18.87 6.95 0.51
C HIS A 45 20.28 7.43 0.91
N ILE A 46 20.37 8.14 2.04
CA ILE A 46 21.65 8.71 2.52
C ILE A 46 22.48 7.69 3.30
N HIS A 47 21.86 6.86 4.13
CA HIS A 47 22.57 6.10 5.16
C HIS A 47 22.62 4.59 4.95
N LEU A 48 21.82 4.02 4.04
CA LEU A 48 21.63 2.58 3.89
C LEU A 48 21.85 2.15 2.42
N PRO A 49 23.11 2.16 1.93
CA PRO A 49 23.43 1.81 0.54
C PRO A 49 23.14 0.33 0.19
N SER A 50 22.97 -0.52 1.20
CA SER A 50 22.63 -1.94 1.06
C SER A 50 21.13 -2.21 1.18
N PHE A 51 20.27 -1.19 1.12
CA PHE A 51 18.83 -1.38 1.16
C PHE A 51 18.31 -2.06 -0.11
N ILE A 52 17.48 -3.08 0.05
CA ILE A 52 17.07 -3.99 -1.03
C ILE A 52 15.55 -4.11 -1.15
N CYS A 53 14.82 -4.05 -0.03
CA CYS A 53 13.41 -4.42 0.01
C CYS A 53 12.56 -3.44 0.83
N LEU A 54 11.49 -2.95 0.23
CA LEU A 54 10.46 -2.17 0.92
C LEU A 54 9.12 -2.91 0.86
N CYS A 55 8.44 -2.99 1.99
CA CYS A 55 7.09 -3.51 2.08
C CYS A 55 6.18 -2.45 2.70
N LEU A 56 5.13 -2.08 1.97
CA LEU A 56 4.05 -1.19 2.39
C LEU A 56 2.76 -2.02 2.38
N THR A 57 2.06 -2.07 3.50
CA THR A 57 0.83 -2.86 3.64
C THR A 57 -0.28 -1.95 4.14
N ASN A 58 -1.51 -2.15 3.66
CA ASN A 58 -2.73 -1.53 4.20
C ASN A 58 -2.64 0.00 4.26
N GLY A 59 -2.38 0.66 3.11
CA GLY A 59 -2.27 2.11 3.01
C GLY A 59 -2.57 2.65 1.61
N ASP A 60 -2.64 3.97 1.48
CA ASP A 60 -2.80 4.70 0.21
C ASP A 60 -1.45 5.13 -0.39
N VAL A 61 -0.94 4.39 -1.35
CA VAL A 61 0.29 4.77 -2.08
C VAL A 61 -0.08 5.78 -3.15
N ASP A 62 -0.12 7.04 -2.73
CA ASP A 62 -0.39 8.19 -3.58
C ASP A 62 0.81 8.57 -4.46
N GLY A 63 0.60 9.54 -5.35
CA GLY A 63 1.63 10.02 -6.26
C GLY A 63 2.84 10.65 -5.58
N GLU A 64 2.69 11.20 -4.38
CA GLU A 64 3.83 11.69 -3.59
C GLU A 64 4.69 10.52 -3.09
N THR A 65 4.06 9.48 -2.56
CA THR A 65 4.73 8.27 -2.09
C THR A 65 5.41 7.54 -3.25
N ALA A 66 4.73 7.37 -4.38
CA ALA A 66 5.30 6.75 -5.58
C ALA A 66 6.51 7.55 -6.11
N SER A 67 6.41 8.89 -6.13
CA SER A 67 7.51 9.76 -6.51
C SER A 67 8.71 9.64 -5.56
N ALA A 68 8.46 9.53 -4.25
CA ALA A 68 9.50 9.34 -3.24
C ALA A 68 10.23 8.00 -3.45
N ILE A 69 9.49 6.90 -3.70
CA ILE A 69 10.08 5.59 -4.01
C ILE A 69 11.01 5.69 -5.23
N VAL A 70 10.53 6.28 -6.32
CA VAL A 70 11.30 6.37 -7.57
C VAL A 70 12.53 7.27 -7.44
N SER A 71 12.43 8.36 -6.68
CA SER A 71 13.53 9.33 -6.54
C SER A 71 14.59 8.89 -5.53
N LEU A 72 14.18 8.29 -4.40
CA LEU A 72 15.06 8.00 -3.27
C LEU A 72 15.60 6.56 -3.30
N ILE A 73 14.81 5.60 -3.76
CA ILE A 73 15.21 4.19 -3.85
C ILE A 73 15.01 3.57 -5.25
N PRO A 74 15.47 4.21 -6.35
CA PRO A 74 15.28 3.72 -7.72
C PRO A 74 15.91 2.34 -8.00
N ASN A 75 16.85 1.92 -7.15
CA ASN A 75 17.61 0.68 -7.31
C ASN A 75 17.12 -0.46 -6.41
N VAL A 76 15.98 -0.31 -5.75
CA VAL A 76 15.35 -1.34 -4.93
C VAL A 76 15.09 -2.60 -5.76
N LYS A 77 15.27 -3.77 -5.16
CA LYS A 77 15.05 -5.05 -5.84
C LYS A 77 13.69 -5.66 -5.55
N CYS A 78 13.15 -5.42 -4.36
CA CYS A 78 11.89 -5.99 -3.92
C CYS A 78 10.97 -4.88 -3.43
N LEU A 79 9.75 -4.85 -3.95
CA LEU A 79 8.72 -3.92 -3.52
C LEU A 79 7.42 -4.69 -3.33
N PHE A 80 6.86 -4.60 -2.12
CA PHE A 80 5.56 -5.17 -1.78
C PHE A 80 4.63 -4.01 -1.45
N ILE A 81 3.55 -3.88 -2.20
CA ILE A 81 2.47 -2.91 -1.98
C ILE A 81 1.18 -3.71 -2.10
N ASN A 82 0.80 -4.44 -1.06
CA ASN A 82 -0.39 -5.31 -1.10
C ASN A 82 -1.55 -4.69 -0.30
N GLN A 83 -2.78 -5.06 -0.69
CA GLN A 83 -3.99 -4.60 0.01
C GLN A 83 -4.03 -3.06 0.19
N ALA A 84 -3.58 -2.35 -0.83
CA ALA A 84 -3.34 -0.90 -0.79
C ALA A 84 -4.16 -0.19 -1.87
N LYS A 85 -4.49 1.08 -1.61
CA LYS A 85 -4.93 1.97 -2.68
C LYS A 85 -3.69 2.38 -3.48
N LEU A 86 -3.71 2.09 -4.78
CA LEU A 86 -2.59 2.36 -5.68
C LEU A 86 -3.19 2.65 -7.06
N LYS A 87 -3.14 3.91 -7.48
CA LYS A 87 -3.65 4.28 -8.80
C LYS A 87 -2.74 3.76 -9.89
N LYS A 88 -3.33 3.47 -11.05
CA LYS A 88 -2.59 3.05 -12.25
C LYS A 88 -1.42 3.98 -12.56
N GLU A 89 -1.61 5.30 -12.50
CA GLU A 89 -0.56 6.27 -12.85
C GLU A 89 0.65 6.16 -11.91
N ASP A 90 0.40 5.92 -10.62
CA ASP A 90 1.41 5.80 -9.57
C ASP A 90 2.19 4.47 -9.68
N LEU A 91 1.50 3.38 -10.01
CA LEU A 91 2.15 2.11 -10.34
C LEU A 91 3.01 2.22 -11.60
N LEU A 92 2.51 2.87 -12.66
CA LEU A 92 3.28 3.10 -13.88
C LEU A 92 4.51 3.97 -13.62
N LEU A 93 4.41 4.95 -12.73
CA LEU A 93 5.54 5.77 -12.29
C LEU A 93 6.62 4.90 -11.64
N ILE A 94 6.23 4.03 -10.70
CA ILE A 94 7.14 3.08 -10.03
C ILE A 94 7.80 2.14 -11.06
N LEU A 95 7.03 1.52 -11.95
CA LEU A 95 7.55 0.59 -12.96
C LEU A 95 8.58 1.25 -13.90
N ARG A 96 8.36 2.52 -14.27
CA ARG A 96 9.29 3.26 -15.15
C ARG A 96 10.53 3.74 -14.40
N GLY A 97 10.40 4.02 -13.11
CA GLY A 97 11.46 4.58 -12.26
C GLY A 97 12.40 3.53 -11.66
N CYS A 98 11.85 2.43 -11.16
CA CYS A 98 12.58 1.41 -10.40
C CYS A 98 13.14 0.31 -11.30
N LYS A 99 14.22 0.61 -12.02
CA LYS A 99 14.78 -0.25 -13.08
C LYS A 99 15.43 -1.56 -12.63
N ARG A 100 15.64 -1.74 -11.32
CA ARG A 100 16.31 -2.92 -10.75
C ARG A 100 15.37 -3.85 -9.99
N LEU A 101 14.06 -3.63 -10.11
CA LEU A 101 13.05 -4.51 -9.51
C LEU A 101 13.20 -5.93 -10.05
N GLU A 102 13.38 -6.87 -9.12
CA GLU A 102 13.36 -8.31 -9.35
C GLU A 102 12.03 -8.91 -8.84
N TYR A 103 11.43 -8.29 -7.83
CA TYR A 103 10.16 -8.70 -7.21
C TYR A 103 9.24 -7.49 -7.02
N LEU A 104 8.02 -7.58 -7.53
CA LEU A 104 6.96 -6.60 -7.32
C LEU A 104 5.65 -7.35 -7.03
N ASP A 105 5.14 -7.16 -5.83
CA ASP A 105 3.85 -7.71 -5.39
C ASP A 105 2.88 -6.55 -5.15
N VAL A 106 1.87 -6.46 -6.01
CA VAL A 106 0.79 -5.48 -5.99
C VAL A 106 -0.57 -6.16 -5.98
N ARG A 107 -0.68 -7.31 -5.29
CA ARG A 107 -1.93 -8.08 -5.20
C ARG A 107 -2.98 -7.41 -4.32
N ASN A 108 -4.25 -7.64 -4.64
CA ASN A 108 -5.41 -7.13 -3.92
C ASN A 108 -5.40 -5.60 -3.73
N CYS A 109 -4.84 -4.87 -4.69
CA CYS A 109 -4.84 -3.42 -4.70
C CYS A 109 -6.08 -2.87 -5.40
N THR A 110 -6.42 -1.62 -5.06
CA THR A 110 -7.52 -0.89 -5.71
C THR A 110 -6.97 0.32 -6.45
N GLY A 111 -7.41 0.55 -7.68
CA GLY A 111 -7.00 1.68 -8.51
C GLY A 111 -6.34 1.31 -9.85
N PHE A 112 -6.18 0.02 -10.13
CA PHE A 112 -5.78 -0.51 -11.44
C PHE A 112 -6.31 -1.94 -11.64
N ASP A 113 -6.49 -2.34 -12.89
CA ASP A 113 -6.95 -3.69 -13.25
C ASP A 113 -5.76 -4.65 -13.40
N GLU A 114 -5.86 -5.85 -12.82
CA GLU A 114 -4.82 -6.89 -12.96
C GLU A 114 -4.55 -7.30 -14.42
N GLY A 115 -5.52 -7.14 -15.31
CA GLY A 115 -5.43 -7.42 -16.75
C GLY A 115 -4.98 -6.22 -17.60
N ASP A 116 -4.49 -5.14 -16.99
CA ASP A 116 -4.08 -3.94 -17.74
C ASP A 116 -2.84 -4.21 -18.62
N ASP A 117 -3.04 -4.15 -19.94
CA ASP A 117 -2.00 -4.41 -20.95
C ASP A 117 -0.74 -3.55 -20.78
N GLU A 118 -0.88 -2.30 -20.35
CA GLU A 118 0.26 -1.39 -20.20
C GLU A 118 1.11 -1.79 -18.99
N ILE A 119 0.47 -2.10 -17.86
CA ILE A 119 1.12 -2.59 -16.65
C ILE A 119 1.84 -3.90 -16.95
N LEU A 120 1.15 -4.88 -17.54
CA LEU A 120 1.72 -6.20 -17.87
C LEU A 120 2.93 -6.07 -18.81
N ARG A 121 2.84 -5.20 -19.83
CA ARG A 121 3.95 -4.94 -20.74
C ARG A 121 5.17 -4.37 -20.03
N LEU A 122 4.99 -3.38 -19.16
CA LEU A 122 6.10 -2.76 -18.41
C LEU A 122 6.68 -3.69 -17.35
N ALA A 123 5.84 -4.48 -16.70
CA ALA A 123 6.25 -5.43 -15.67
C ALA A 123 6.88 -6.72 -16.24
N SER A 124 6.77 -6.98 -17.55
CA SER A 124 7.30 -8.20 -18.21
C SER A 124 8.80 -8.45 -17.99
N GLY A 125 9.58 -7.41 -17.69
CA GLY A 125 11.01 -7.52 -17.38
C GLY A 125 11.33 -7.88 -15.92
N ILE A 126 10.34 -7.86 -15.04
CA ILE A 126 10.48 -8.16 -13.61
C ILE A 126 10.38 -9.68 -13.44
N LYS A 127 11.31 -10.28 -12.70
CA LYS A 127 11.37 -11.75 -12.55
C LYS A 127 10.13 -12.32 -11.89
N ASN A 128 9.62 -11.64 -10.87
CA ASN A 128 8.43 -12.05 -10.13
C ASN A 128 7.52 -10.85 -9.96
N PHE A 129 6.56 -10.73 -10.87
CA PHE A 129 5.49 -9.74 -10.80
C PHE A 129 4.18 -10.43 -10.41
N GLN A 130 3.47 -9.89 -9.43
CA GLN A 130 2.18 -10.40 -8.97
C GLN A 130 1.20 -9.24 -8.83
N CYS A 131 0.03 -9.38 -9.44
CA CYS A 131 -1.05 -8.38 -9.37
C CYS A 131 -2.43 -9.00 -9.21
N ASP A 132 -2.51 -10.31 -8.94
CA ASP A 132 -3.75 -11.04 -8.76
C ASP A 132 -4.66 -10.40 -7.70
N GLY A 133 -5.95 -10.33 -7.99
CA GLY A 133 -6.99 -9.73 -7.16
C GLY A 133 -7.08 -8.21 -7.23
N SER A 134 -6.22 -7.53 -8.00
CA SER A 134 -6.23 -6.07 -8.12
C SER A 134 -7.29 -5.57 -9.10
N THR A 135 -8.01 -4.53 -8.70
CA THR A 135 -9.17 -4.02 -9.44
C THR A 135 -9.16 -2.50 -9.57
N ALA A 136 -9.66 -2.00 -10.70
CA ALA A 136 -9.82 -0.57 -10.92
C ALA A 136 -10.89 0.06 -10.00
N LYS A 137 -11.77 -0.75 -9.41
CA LYS A 137 -12.87 -0.28 -8.56
C LYS A 137 -12.43 -0.20 -7.10
N ASP A 138 -12.85 0.85 -6.41
CA ASP A 138 -12.76 0.88 -4.93
C ASP A 138 -13.92 0.03 -4.38
N PRO A 139 -13.68 -1.04 -3.59
CA PRO A 139 -14.75 -1.80 -2.94
C PRO A 139 -15.71 -0.91 -2.14
N LEU A 140 -15.23 0.23 -1.61
CA LEU A 140 -16.05 1.21 -0.89
C LEU A 140 -16.90 2.08 -1.83
N SER A 141 -16.58 2.17 -3.13
CA SER A 141 -17.47 2.84 -4.09
C SER A 141 -18.77 2.04 -4.27
N PHE A 142 -18.72 0.72 -4.15
CA PHE A 142 -19.94 -0.10 -4.11
C PHE A 142 -20.78 0.21 -2.89
N MET A 143 -20.20 0.44 -1.70
CA MET A 143 -20.96 0.82 -0.51
C MET A 143 -21.66 2.17 -0.68
N HIS A 144 -21.04 3.14 -1.36
CA HIS A 144 -21.68 4.42 -1.69
C HIS A 144 -22.83 4.25 -2.69
N GLU A 145 -22.63 3.47 -3.77
CA GLU A 145 -23.68 3.16 -4.74
C GLU A 145 -24.84 2.37 -4.11
N PHE A 146 -24.53 1.42 -3.21
CA PHE A 146 -25.51 0.63 -2.48
C PHE A 146 -26.28 1.49 -1.48
N ASN A 147 -25.60 2.39 -0.75
CA ASN A 147 -26.26 3.35 0.13
C ASN A 147 -27.18 4.32 -0.64
N GLU A 148 -26.78 4.79 -1.82
CA GLU A 148 -27.66 5.62 -2.65
C GLU A 148 -28.87 4.84 -3.16
N LEU A 149 -28.71 3.58 -3.57
CA LEU A 149 -29.81 2.70 -3.97
C LEU A 149 -30.78 2.41 -2.81
N VAL A 150 -30.25 2.18 -1.60
CA VAL A 150 -31.05 1.98 -0.39
C VAL A 150 -31.83 3.24 -0.04
N LEU A 151 -31.19 4.41 -0.09
CA LEU A 151 -31.84 5.71 0.15
C LEU A 151 -32.92 6.02 -0.90
N GLN A 152 -32.78 5.50 -2.12
CA GLN A 152 -33.77 5.66 -3.19
C GLN A 152 -34.93 4.65 -3.10
N MET A 153 -34.79 3.58 -2.31
CA MET A 153 -35.76 2.46 -2.27
C MET A 153 -36.56 2.35 -0.96
N ASP A 154 -36.41 3.25 0.02
CA ASP A 154 -37.03 3.14 1.36
C ASP A 154 -36.81 1.75 2.00
N ILE A 155 -35.64 1.15 1.78
CA ILE A 155 -35.27 -0.14 2.38
C ILE A 155 -34.55 0.15 3.70
N GLU A 156 -35.11 -0.26 4.83
CA GLU A 156 -34.35 -0.37 6.08
C GLU A 156 -33.28 -1.46 5.87
N ILE A 157 -32.01 -1.07 5.78
CA ILE A 157 -30.92 -2.05 5.82
C ILE A 157 -30.84 -2.55 7.25
N ASP A 158 -31.10 -3.84 7.43
CA ASP A 158 -30.78 -4.54 8.65
C ASP A 158 -29.26 -4.58 8.80
N LEU A 159 -28.73 -3.92 9.84
CA LEU A 159 -27.30 -3.93 10.14
C LEU A 159 -26.78 -5.36 10.36
N ASP A 160 -27.64 -6.27 10.84
CA ASP A 160 -27.31 -7.69 11.00
C ASP A 160 -27.08 -8.39 9.64
N PHE A 161 -27.68 -7.88 8.55
CA PHE A 161 -27.45 -8.39 7.20
C PHE A 161 -26.11 -7.91 6.62
N LEU A 162 -25.66 -6.71 6.98
CA LEU A 162 -24.34 -6.17 6.62
C LEU A 162 -23.21 -6.95 7.31
N ASP A 163 -23.40 -7.32 8.57
CA ASP A 163 -22.46 -8.19 9.31
C ASP A 163 -22.44 -9.61 8.73
N ALA A 164 -23.55 -10.10 8.17
CA ALA A 164 -23.61 -11.42 7.54
C ALA A 164 -22.92 -11.50 6.16
N ILE A 165 -22.76 -10.37 5.44
CA ILE A 165 -22.03 -10.30 4.16
C ILE A 165 -20.58 -9.83 4.30
N GLY A 166 -20.25 -9.14 5.40
CA GLY A 166 -18.89 -8.92 5.85
C GLY A 166 -18.34 -10.19 6.50
N GLY A 167 -18.01 -11.19 5.69
CA GLY A 167 -17.43 -12.44 6.17
C GLY A 167 -16.29 -12.21 7.18
N ASP A 168 -16.21 -13.10 8.16
CA ASP A 168 -15.46 -13.08 9.45
C ASP A 168 -13.98 -12.60 9.47
N ASP A 169 -13.42 -12.04 8.39
CA ASP A 169 -12.03 -11.54 8.31
C ASP A 169 -11.89 -10.00 8.35
N PHE A 170 -12.99 -9.22 8.41
CA PHE A 170 -12.93 -7.78 8.66
C PHE A 170 -13.15 -7.48 10.15
N GLN A 171 -12.09 -7.56 10.95
CA GLN A 171 -12.07 -6.93 12.27
C GLN A 171 -12.08 -5.41 12.12
N TRP A 172 -13.26 -4.81 12.23
CA TRP A 172 -13.38 -3.41 12.62
C TRP A 172 -13.00 -3.33 14.11
N ASP A 173 -11.74 -3.00 14.40
CA ASP A 173 -11.39 -2.60 15.76
C ASP A 173 -12.29 -1.40 16.14
N GLU A 174 -13.10 -1.63 17.18
CA GLU A 174 -14.04 -0.69 17.80
C GLU A 174 -13.43 0.71 17.96
N TYR A 175 -13.81 1.64 17.10
CA TYR A 175 -13.81 3.05 17.46
C TYR A 175 -15.14 3.36 18.12
N GLN A 176 -15.15 3.24 19.45
CA GLN A 176 -16.19 3.76 20.31
C GLN A 176 -16.26 5.29 20.13
N TRP A 177 -17.33 5.77 19.51
CA TRP A 177 -17.70 7.19 19.54
C TRP A 177 -18.56 7.42 20.79
N GLU A 178 -17.96 7.89 21.88
CA GLU A 178 -18.72 8.47 22.99
C GLU A 178 -19.14 9.91 22.63
N LEU A 179 -20.47 10.04 22.41
CA LEU A 179 -21.38 11.20 22.48
C LEU A 179 -20.83 12.64 22.43
#